data_AF-A0A1D4NCB9-F1
#
_entry.id   AF-A0A1D4NCB9-F1
#
_cell.length_a   1.000
_cell.length_b   1.000
_cell.length_c   1.000
_cell.angle_alpha   90.00
_cell.angle_beta   90.00
_cell.angle_gamma   90.00
#
_symmetry.space_group_name_H-M   'P 1'
#
loop_
_entity.id
_entity.type
_entity.pdbx_description
1 polymer ?
#
loop_
_entity_poly.entity_id
_entity_poly.type
_entity_poly.pdbx_seq_one_letter_code
_entity_poly.pdbx_strand_id
1 'polypeptide(L)'
;MNDIKNFEEALSKAENEELFEGLKRIIKTFKDYLPFIENTMQHPKLTNGPIEGIINKIKLIKRNAYGYRNFINFRNRILIISRLFVSEHKKHIKQHSKVA
;
A
#
# COMPACT_ATOMS: atom_id res chain seq x y z
N MET A 1 2.91 19.85 13.22
CA MET A 1 2.09 19.87 14.47
C MET A 1 0.81 20.68 14.31
N ASN A 2 0.78 21.70 13.44
CA ASN A 2 -0.42 22.50 13.18
C ASN A 2 -1.45 21.76 12.31
N ASP A 3 -1.00 20.92 11.36
CA ASP A 3 -1.87 20.34 10.33
C ASP A 3 -2.86 19.29 10.87
N ILE A 4 -2.41 18.42 11.80
CA ILE A 4 -3.29 17.42 12.41
C ILE A 4 -4.36 18.06 13.29
N LYS A 5 -4.00 19.12 14.04
CA LYS A 5 -4.95 19.88 14.86
C LYS A 5 -5.99 20.59 14.01
N ASN A 6 -5.56 21.21 12.90
CA ASN A 6 -6.47 21.83 11.94
C ASN A 6 -7.42 20.79 11.32
N PHE A 7 -6.94 19.58 11.06
CA PHE A 7 -7.76 18.49 10.54
C PHE A 7 -8.79 17.99 11.56
N GLU A 8 -8.40 17.78 12.82
CA GLU A 8 -9.30 17.41 13.91
C GLU A 8 -10.38 18.46 14.18
N GLU A 9 -9.99 19.74 14.14
CA GLU A 9 -10.92 20.86 14.29
C GLU A 9 -11.92 20.89 13.13
N ALA A 10 -11.47 20.64 11.89
CA ALA A 10 -12.35 20.55 10.73
C ALA A 10 -13.34 19.38 10.83
N LEU A 11 -12.90 18.20 11.31
CA LEU A 11 -13.79 17.06 11.55
C LEU A 11 -14.84 17.36 12.62
N SER A 12 -14.45 18.06 13.70
CA SER A 12 -15.35 18.43 14.78
C SER A 12 -16.38 19.47 14.32
N LYS A 13 -15.98 20.43 13.47
CA LYS A 13 -16.91 21.40 12.87
C LYS A 13 -17.92 20.70 11.95
N ALA A 14 -17.44 19.84 11.04
CA ALA A 14 -18.28 19.13 10.09
C ALA A 14 -19.32 18.23 10.76
N GLU A 15 -19.02 17.64 11.92
CA GLU A 15 -19.98 16.81 12.66
C GLU A 15 -21.16 17.60 13.24
N ASN A 16 -20.96 18.89 13.55
CA ASN A 16 -22.02 19.76 14.06
C ASN A 16 -22.92 20.33 12.96
N GLU A 17 -22.60 20.07 11.69
CA GLU A 17 -23.42 20.47 10.55
C GLU A 17 -24.48 19.41 10.21
N GLU A 18 -25.58 19.86 9.62
CA GLU A 18 -26.62 18.96 9.14
C GLU A 18 -26.17 18.27 7.84
N LEU A 19 -25.48 17.14 7.99
CA LEU A 19 -24.91 16.38 6.88
C LEU A 19 -25.75 15.18 6.47
N PHE A 20 -25.65 14.81 5.19
CA PHE A 20 -26.19 13.55 4.69
C PHE A 20 -25.55 12.35 5.40
N GLU A 21 -26.31 11.27 5.60
CA GLU A 21 -25.89 10.11 6.40
C GLU A 21 -24.58 9.48 5.90
N GLY A 22 -24.37 9.44 4.59
CA GLY A 22 -23.11 8.97 3.99
C GLY A 22 -21.88 9.80 4.42
N LEU A 23 -22.03 11.11 4.59
CA LEU A 23 -20.95 11.99 5.04
C LEU A 23 -20.68 11.82 6.54
N LYS A 24 -21.71 11.61 7.36
CA LYS A 24 -21.54 11.27 8.78
C LYS A 24 -20.71 10.01 8.97
N ARG A 25 -20.96 8.98 8.14
CA ARG A 25 -20.17 7.74 8.14
C ARG A 25 -18.70 7.97 7.77
N ILE A 26 -18.43 8.87 6.82
CA ILE A 26 -17.06 9.24 6.44
C ILE A 26 -16.35 9.95 7.60
N ILE A 27 -17.00 10.92 8.26
CA ILE A 27 -16.43 11.63 9.41
C ILE A 27 -16.10 10.65 10.54
N LYS A 28 -17.02 9.74 10.85
CA LYS A 28 -16.79 8.67 11.83
C LYS A 28 -15.56 7.83 11.46
N THR A 29 -15.44 7.45 10.19
CA THR A 29 -14.28 6.69 9.70
C THR A 29 -12.98 7.49 9.87
N PHE A 30 -12.96 8.78 9.55
CA PHE A 30 -11.76 9.59 9.77
C PHE A 30 -11.36 9.69 11.24
N LYS A 31 -12.32 9.78 12.16
CA LYS A 31 -12.07 9.75 13.61
C LYS A 31 -11.53 8.39 14.06
N ASP A 32 -12.15 7.29 13.63
CA ASP A 32 -11.73 5.94 13.99
C ASP A 32 -10.29 5.63 13.52
N TYR A 33 -9.88 6.21 12.38
CA TYR A 33 -8.55 6.00 11.80
C TYR A 33 -7.57 7.17 12.03
N LEU A 34 -7.92 8.12 12.88
CA LEU A 34 -7.15 9.35 13.11
C LEU A 34 -5.66 9.09 13.47
N PRO A 35 -5.31 8.11 14.34
CA PRO A 35 -3.90 7.83 14.64
C PRO A 35 -3.09 7.39 13.42
N PHE A 36 -3.72 6.71 12.46
CA PHE A 36 -3.05 6.28 11.23
C PHE A 36 -2.89 7.44 10.25
N ILE A 37 -3.88 8.33 10.17
CA ILE A 37 -3.81 9.55 9.37
C ILE A 37 -2.73 10.49 9.93
N GLU A 38 -2.60 10.58 11.25
CA GLU A 38 -1.52 11.32 11.88
C GLU A 38 -0.15 10.76 11.46
N ASN A 39 0.02 9.44 11.50
CA ASN A 39 1.27 8.81 11.06
C ASN A 39 1.63 9.14 9.60
N THR A 40 0.66 9.24 8.69
CA THR A 40 0.95 9.62 7.30
C THR A 40 1.39 11.08 7.17
N MET A 41 0.80 11.98 7.97
CA MET A 41 1.21 13.39 8.02
C MET A 41 2.60 13.57 8.67
N GLN A 42 2.93 12.78 9.68
CA GLN A 42 4.24 12.81 10.35
C GLN A 42 5.36 12.21 9.48
N HIS A 43 5.03 11.29 8.57
CA HIS A 43 6.00 10.60 7.72
C HIS A 43 5.76 10.83 6.21
N PRO A 44 5.89 12.07 5.70
CA PRO A 44 5.54 12.41 4.31
C PRO A 44 6.42 11.72 3.25
N LYS A 45 7.57 11.16 3.64
CA LYS A 45 8.44 10.39 2.75
C LYS A 45 7.91 8.97 2.47
N LEU A 46 7.01 8.46 3.31
CA LEU A 46 6.37 7.17 3.11
C LEU A 46 5.16 7.37 2.19
N THR A 47 5.22 6.81 1.00
CA THR A 47 4.14 6.89 0.01
C THR A 47 3.57 5.50 -0.25
N ASN A 48 2.32 5.44 -0.73
CA ASN A 48 1.70 4.18 -1.14
C ASN A 48 2.25 3.64 -2.47
N GLY A 49 3.09 4.40 -3.18
CA GLY A 49 3.59 4.07 -4.52
C GLY A 49 4.22 2.67 -4.63
N PRO A 50 5.10 2.23 -3.70
CA PRO A 50 5.63 0.86 -3.73
C PRO A 50 4.54 -0.22 -3.58
N ILE A 51 3.58 -0.03 -2.69
CA ILE A 51 2.47 -0.97 -2.45
C ILE A 51 1.57 -1.02 -3.68
N GLU A 52 1.20 0.13 -4.23
CA GLU A 52 0.40 0.25 -5.45
C GLU A 52 1.11 -0.40 -6.64
N GLY A 53 2.41 -0.19 -6.79
CA GLY A 53 3.24 -0.82 -7.83
C GLY A 53 3.21 -2.35 -7.74
N ILE A 54 3.31 -2.91 -6.53
CA ILE A 54 3.20 -4.35 -6.30
C ILE A 54 1.80 -4.85 -6.65
N ILE A 55 0.74 -4.18 -6.18
CA ILE A 55 -0.65 -4.57 -6.45
C ILE A 55 -0.94 -4.53 -7.95
N ASN A 56 -0.50 -3.49 -8.66
CA ASN A 56 -0.69 -3.37 -10.10
C ASN A 56 0.05 -4.48 -10.87
N LYS A 57 1.27 -4.82 -10.43
CA LYS A 57 2.02 -5.94 -11.01
C LYS A 57 1.29 -7.28 -10.79
N ILE A 58 0.74 -7.53 -9.60
CA ILE A 58 -0.04 -8.74 -9.31
C ILE A 58 -1.32 -8.79 -10.18
N LYS A 59 -2.04 -7.68 -10.30
CA LYS A 59 -3.23 -7.56 -11.14
C LYS A 59 -2.89 -7.83 -12.61
N LEU A 60 -1.77 -7.30 -13.11
CA LEU A 60 -1.27 -7.56 -14.46
C LEU A 60 -0.95 -9.04 -14.70
N ILE A 61 -0.27 -9.70 -13.75
CA ILE A 61 0.03 -11.14 -13.82
C ILE A 61 -1.25 -11.95 -13.89
N LYS A 62 -2.26 -11.62 -13.06
CA LYS A 62 -3.56 -12.31 -13.07
C LYS A 62 -4.28 -12.15 -14.42
N ARG A 63 -4.28 -10.93 -14.97
CA ARG A 63 -4.93 -10.61 -16.25
C ARG A 63 -4.26 -11.32 -17.43
N ASN A 64 -2.93 -11.28 -17.51
CA ASN A 64 -2.17 -11.93 -18.59
C ASN A 64 -2.29 -13.46 -18.59
N ALA A 65 -2.60 -14.06 -17.45
CA ALA A 65 -2.80 -15.51 -17.35
C ALA A 65 -4.27 -15.93 -17.58
N TYR A 66 -5.18 -14.98 -17.88
CA TYR A 66 -6.62 -15.22 -17.96
C TYR A 66 -7.22 -15.81 -16.67
N GLY A 67 -6.60 -15.51 -15.53
CA GLY A 67 -6.95 -16.09 -14.23
C GLY A 67 -6.21 -17.38 -13.91
N TYR A 68 -5.96 -17.60 -12.62
CA TYR A 68 -5.35 -18.82 -12.13
C TYR A 68 -6.40 -19.67 -11.42
N ARG A 69 -6.50 -20.94 -11.82
CA ARG A 69 -7.34 -21.94 -11.11
C ARG A 69 -6.72 -22.38 -9.78
N ASN A 70 -5.40 -22.32 -9.67
CA ASN A 70 -4.64 -22.76 -8.50
C ASN A 70 -3.86 -21.57 -7.91
N PHE A 71 -4.13 -21.26 -6.64
CA PHE A 71 -3.48 -20.17 -5.91
C PHE A 71 -1.97 -20.37 -5.73
N ILE A 72 -1.51 -21.61 -5.50
CA ILE A 72 -0.08 -21.94 -5.36
C ILE A 72 0.66 -21.56 -6.64
N ASN A 73 0.10 -21.88 -7.81
CA ASN A 73 0.69 -21.50 -9.09
C ASN A 73 0.70 -19.98 -9.29
N PHE A 74 -0.36 -19.28 -8.88
CA PHE A 74 -0.39 -17.82 -8.93
C PHE A 74 0.68 -17.20 -8.03
N ARG A 75 0.79 -17.66 -6.78
CA ARG A 75 1.81 -17.22 -5.82
C ARG A 75 3.21 -17.46 -6.34
N ASN A 76 3.50 -18.67 -6.85
CA ASN A 76 4.81 -19.01 -7.41
C ASN A 76 5.17 -18.10 -8.59
N ARG A 77 4.22 -17.83 -9.49
CA ARG A 77 4.39 -16.89 -10.60
C ARG A 77 4.71 -15.48 -10.12
N ILE A 78 3.99 -14.96 -9.11
CA ILE A 78 4.27 -13.64 -8.51
C ILE A 78 5.69 -13.59 -7.95
N LEU A 79 6.10 -14.61 -7.18
CA LEU A 79 7.43 -14.66 -6.55
C LEU A 79 8.56 -14.65 -7.58
N ILE A 80 8.41 -15.43 -8.66
CA ILE A 80 9.38 -15.49 -9.77
C ILE A 80 9.46 -14.15 -10.51
N ILE A 81 8.31 -13.60 -10.94
CA ILE A 81 8.26 -12.37 -11.74
C ILE A 81 8.68 -11.13 -10.93
N SER A 82 8.34 -11.11 -9.63
CA SER A 82 8.77 -10.05 -8.73
C SER A 82 10.22 -10.18 -8.29
N ARG A 83 10.93 -11.25 -8.71
CA ARG A 83 12.32 -11.53 -8.31
C ARG A 83 12.51 -11.52 -6.79
N LEU A 84 11.43 -11.82 -6.06
CA LEU A 84 11.42 -11.89 -4.59
C LEU A 84 12.04 -13.20 -4.11
N PHE A 85 12.14 -14.19 -5.00
CA PHE A 85 13.01 -15.35 -4.83
C PHE A 85 14.27 -15.15 -5.67
N VAL A 86 15.39 -14.92 -4.99
CA VAL A 86 16.73 -15.12 -5.56
C VAL A 86 17.19 -16.46 -5.02
N SER A 87 17.41 -17.44 -5.89
CA SER A 87 18.12 -18.66 -5.47
C SER A 87 19.49 -18.25 -4.93
N GLU A 88 19.90 -18.80 -3.79
CA GLU A 88 21.21 -18.54 -3.17
C GLU A 88 22.36 -18.66 -4.20
N HIS A 89 22.23 -19.57 -5.17
CA HIS A 89 23.16 -19.71 -6.30
C HIS A 89 23.39 -18.44 -7.15
N LYS A 90 22.39 -17.57 -7.34
CA LYS A 90 22.57 -16.32 -8.12
C LYS A 90 23.24 -15.19 -7.31
N LYS A 91 23.31 -15.28 -5.97
CA LYS A 91 24.06 -14.33 -5.15
C LYS A 91 25.58 -14.51 -5.34
N HIS A 92 26.05 -15.76 -5.37
CA HIS A 92 27.48 -16.09 -5.52
C HIS A 92 28.05 -15.71 -6.90
N ILE A 93 27.27 -15.87 -7.98
CA ILE A 93 27.72 -15.52 -9.34
C ILE A 93 27.98 -14.00 -9.49
N LYS A 94 27.17 -13.15 -8.83
CA LYS A 94 27.34 -11.68 -8.86
C LYS A 94 28.52 -11.16 -8.03
N GLN A 95 28.96 -11.91 -7.02
CA GLN A 95 30.13 -11.53 -6.21
C GLN A 95 31.43 -11.81 -6.98
N HIS A 96 31.51 -12.93 -7.71
CA HIS A 96 32.67 -13.26 -8.54
C HIS A 96 32.82 -12.36 -9.77
N SER A 97 31.74 -11.85 -10.35
CA SER A 97 31.79 -10.98 -11.54
C SER A 97 32.06 -9.49 -11.24
N LYS A 98 32.25 -9.12 -9.97
CA LYS A 98 32.52 -7.73 -9.52
C LYS A 98 33.98 -7.47 -9.15
N VAL A 99 34.85 -8.47 -9.33
CA VAL A 99 36.29 -8.36 -9.09
C VAL A 99 36.99 -8.41 -10.45
N ALA A 100 37.03 -7.25 -11.11
CA ALA A 100 37.88 -6.92 -12.25
C ALA A 100 38.09 -5.41 -12.24
#